data_AF-A0A7C8CR01-F1
#
_entry.id   AF-A0A7C8CR01-F1
#
_cell.length_a   1.000
_cell.length_b   1.000
_cell.length_c   1.000
_cell.angle_alpha   90.00
_cell.angle_beta   90.00
_cell.angle_gamma   90.00
#
_symmetry.space_group_name_H-M   'P 1'
#
loop_
_entity.id
_entity.type
_entity.pdbx_description
1 polymer ?
#
loop_
_entity_poly.entity_id
_entity_poly.type
_entity_poly.pdbx_seq_one_letter_code
_entity_poly.pdbx_strand_id
1 'polypeptide(L)'
;MRMRHFRPRQWSILLPLALISALISCGKTQSPAVPANPSMESKNPGEPTSAKDPLQIERSSLGDAGPGPSSSNPIPSQEPDPVEVVEPDSSDTEEAPVSLLLSEPEFERRAKLGHLVAKRRCILCHKVDGRGAILQPPLIQVSVRRLERMKIISEHLDQLQADDPDRYQARVDLFNSIEAEPDLLRKMSIWLHGYLKQPTFDNPQAKMPLQVLKPEEIDQLASYVIQLAVEGVKQGVPTPE
;
A
#
# COMPACT_ATOMS: atom_id res chain seq x y z
N MET A 1 -13.06 52.26 -12.97
CA MET A 1 -11.95 51.52 -13.63
C MET A 1 -10.63 52.19 -13.28
N ARG A 2 -9.81 51.61 -12.40
CA ARG A 2 -8.43 52.07 -12.11
C ARG A 2 -7.47 50.98 -12.59
N MET A 3 -6.69 51.28 -13.63
CA MET A 3 -5.62 50.41 -14.10
C MET A 3 -4.45 50.47 -13.12
N ARG A 4 -3.97 49.31 -12.65
CA ARG A 4 -2.71 49.20 -11.90
C ARG A 4 -1.62 48.72 -12.86
N HIS A 5 -0.54 49.48 -12.93
CA HIS A 5 0.65 49.12 -13.70
C HIS A 5 1.42 47.99 -13.03
N PHE A 6 1.69 46.93 -13.79
CA PHE A 6 2.58 45.84 -13.43
C PHE A 6 4.03 46.22 -13.79
N ARG A 7 4.95 46.14 -12.83
CA ARG A 7 6.40 46.16 -13.11
C ARG A 7 6.96 44.75 -12.94
N PRO A 8 7.68 44.19 -13.93
CA PRO A 8 8.36 42.92 -13.78
C PRO A 8 9.67 43.11 -12.98
N ARG A 9 9.90 42.24 -12.00
CA ARG A 9 11.14 42.15 -11.24
C ARG A 9 12.08 41.17 -11.97
N GLN A 10 13.11 41.69 -12.62
CA GLN A 10 14.25 40.90 -13.09
C GLN A 10 15.15 40.57 -11.90
N TRP A 11 15.37 39.29 -11.63
CA TRP A 11 16.44 38.82 -10.76
C TRP A 11 17.31 37.86 -11.55
N SER A 12 18.40 38.41 -12.08
CA SER A 12 19.54 37.65 -12.58
C SER A 12 20.30 37.09 -11.37
N ILE A 13 20.35 35.77 -11.24
CA ILE A 13 21.28 35.12 -10.31
C ILE A 13 22.27 34.31 -11.15
N LEU A 14 23.50 34.80 -11.14
CA LEU A 14 24.70 34.19 -11.70
C LEU A 14 25.01 32.91 -10.93
N LEU A 15 25.12 31.78 -11.63
CA LEU A 15 25.75 30.56 -11.13
C LEU A 15 27.27 30.75 -11.08
N PRO A 16 27.95 30.49 -9.95
CA PRO A 16 29.38 30.21 -9.98
C PRO A 16 29.62 28.76 -10.43
N LEU A 17 30.28 28.60 -11.57
CA LEU A 17 30.99 27.38 -11.94
C LEU A 17 32.09 27.12 -10.90
N ALA A 18 31.90 26.13 -10.04
CA ALA A 18 33.01 25.54 -9.30
C ALA A 18 33.51 24.32 -10.09
N LEU A 19 34.62 24.52 -10.79
CA LEU A 19 35.50 23.44 -11.22
C LEU A 19 36.01 22.71 -9.98
N ILE A 20 35.70 21.43 -9.85
CA ILE A 20 36.48 20.53 -9.00
C ILE A 20 37.19 19.53 -9.90
N SER A 21 38.50 19.71 -9.93
CA SER A 21 39.49 18.89 -10.61
C SER A 21 39.54 17.48 -10.04
N ALA A 22 39.86 16.55 -10.93
CA ALA A 22 40.03 15.12 -10.75
C ALA A 22 40.99 14.73 -9.61
N LEU A 23 40.74 13.57 -8.99
CA LEU A 23 41.80 12.60 -8.69
C LEU A 23 41.38 11.19 -9.08
N ILE A 24 42.22 10.63 -9.94
CA ILE A 24 42.24 9.28 -10.48
C ILE A 24 42.57 8.32 -9.33
N SER A 25 41.72 7.32 -9.09
CA SER A 25 42.08 6.16 -8.29
C SER A 25 41.99 4.90 -9.16
N CYS A 26 43.15 4.45 -9.63
CA CYS A 26 43.34 3.18 -10.30
C CYS A 26 43.17 2.03 -9.28
N GLY A 27 41.92 1.62 -9.07
CA GLY A 27 41.56 0.39 -8.38
C GLY A 27 41.70 -0.82 -9.31
N LYS A 28 42.69 -1.65 -9.01
CA LYS A 28 43.14 -2.86 -9.69
C LYS A 28 41.99 -3.84 -9.95
N THR A 29 41.76 -4.17 -11.21
CA THR A 29 40.92 -5.26 -11.71
C THR A 29 41.46 -6.61 -11.23
N GLN A 30 40.69 -7.31 -10.41
CA GLN A 30 40.80 -8.76 -10.24
C GLN A 30 39.45 -9.36 -10.62
N SER A 31 39.37 -9.87 -11.84
CA SER A 31 38.30 -10.77 -12.27
C SER A 31 38.51 -12.13 -11.59
N PRO A 32 37.55 -12.65 -10.82
CA PRO A 32 37.54 -14.06 -10.51
C PRO A 32 37.16 -14.84 -11.77
N ALA A 33 37.96 -15.86 -12.08
CA ALA A 33 37.74 -16.80 -13.15
C ALA A 33 36.38 -17.48 -12.99
N VAL A 34 35.54 -17.38 -14.02
CA VAL A 34 34.32 -18.17 -14.16
C VAL A 34 34.73 -19.58 -14.57
N PRO A 35 34.41 -20.63 -13.80
CA PRO A 35 34.60 -22.00 -14.25
C PRO A 35 33.65 -22.30 -15.41
N ALA A 36 34.21 -22.89 -16.47
CA ALA A 36 33.48 -23.39 -17.62
C ALA A 36 32.42 -24.41 -17.19
N ASN A 37 31.15 -24.09 -17.43
CA ASN A 37 30.09 -25.10 -17.38
C ASN A 37 30.02 -25.85 -18.72
N PRO A 38 29.93 -27.19 -18.69
CA PRO A 38 29.80 -28.00 -19.88
C PRO A 38 28.43 -27.82 -20.53
N SER A 39 28.48 -27.72 -21.86
CA SER A 39 27.37 -27.77 -22.81
C SER A 39 26.43 -28.94 -22.49
N MET A 40 25.19 -28.64 -22.09
CA MET A 40 24.11 -29.62 -22.12
C MET A 40 23.39 -29.56 -23.46
N GLU A 41 23.48 -30.70 -24.10
CA GLU A 41 22.93 -31.12 -25.38
C GLU A 41 21.40 -30.93 -25.45
N SER A 42 20.96 -30.18 -26.46
CA SER A 42 19.57 -30.09 -26.86
C SER A 42 19.17 -31.41 -27.54
N LYS A 43 18.32 -32.20 -26.89
CA LYS A 43 17.58 -33.29 -27.54
C LYS A 43 16.08 -32.98 -27.47
N ASN A 44 15.59 -32.44 -28.57
CA ASN A 44 14.19 -32.54 -28.96
C ASN A 44 13.93 -33.98 -29.43
N PRO A 45 12.87 -34.64 -28.94
CA PRO A 45 12.06 -35.42 -29.87
C PRO A 45 10.56 -35.31 -29.59
N GLY A 46 9.81 -35.12 -30.67
CA GLY A 46 8.50 -35.77 -30.82
C GLY A 46 7.28 -34.93 -30.52
N GLU A 47 6.82 -34.21 -31.54
CA GLU A 47 5.38 -34.20 -31.87
C GLU A 47 4.86 -35.64 -31.95
N PRO A 48 3.63 -35.88 -31.48
CA PRO A 48 2.59 -36.10 -32.47
C PRO A 48 1.28 -35.36 -32.19
N THR A 49 0.76 -34.81 -33.29
CA THR A 49 -0.62 -34.44 -33.57
C THR A 49 -1.67 -35.36 -32.94
N SER A 50 -2.71 -34.79 -32.32
CA SER A 50 -4.06 -35.38 -32.37
C SER A 50 -5.14 -34.31 -32.19
N ALA A 51 -6.07 -34.33 -33.13
CA ALA A 51 -7.25 -33.49 -33.25
C ALA A 51 -8.39 -33.89 -32.29
N LYS A 52 -9.47 -33.07 -32.32
CA LYS A 52 -10.83 -33.21 -31.73
C LYS A 52 -10.94 -32.69 -30.29
N ASP A 53 -11.95 -31.91 -29.86
CA ASP A 53 -13.23 -31.46 -30.42
C ASP A 53 -13.66 -30.20 -29.62
N PRO A 54 -14.49 -29.28 -30.18
CA PRO A 54 -15.07 -28.17 -29.44
C PRO A 54 -16.29 -28.63 -28.64
N LEU A 55 -16.17 -28.69 -27.31
CA LEU A 55 -17.33 -28.85 -26.42
C LEU A 55 -18.16 -27.56 -26.42
N GLN A 56 -19.35 -27.68 -27.03
CA GLN A 56 -20.47 -26.77 -26.86
C GLN A 56 -20.92 -26.82 -25.40
N ILE A 57 -20.89 -25.68 -24.71
CA ILE A 57 -21.58 -25.52 -23.44
C ILE A 57 -22.97 -24.98 -23.77
N GLU A 58 -23.96 -25.88 -23.66
CA GLU A 58 -25.37 -25.58 -23.81
C GLU A 58 -25.84 -24.61 -22.72
N ARG A 59 -26.56 -23.58 -23.18
CA ARG A 59 -27.48 -22.76 -22.38
C ARG A 59 -28.70 -23.61 -22.03
N SER A 60 -28.88 -23.87 -20.74
CA SER A 60 -30.15 -24.33 -20.16
C SER A 60 -30.61 -23.28 -19.15
N SER A 61 -31.68 -22.56 -19.48
CA SER A 61 -33.04 -22.73 -18.92
C SER A 61 -33.19 -21.97 -17.59
N LEU A 62 -33.80 -20.78 -17.59
CA LEU A 62 -35.24 -20.54 -17.43
C LEU A 62 -35.91 -21.49 -16.41
N GLY A 63 -36.33 -20.90 -15.29
CA GLY A 63 -37.06 -21.48 -14.16
C GLY A 63 -37.06 -20.43 -13.04
N ASP A 64 -37.99 -19.47 -13.03
CA ASP A 64 -39.39 -19.55 -12.60
C ASP A 64 -39.58 -19.19 -11.11
N ALA A 65 -40.67 -18.49 -10.87
CA ALA A 65 -40.96 -17.61 -9.76
C ALA A 65 -41.29 -18.34 -8.44
N GLY A 66 -41.13 -17.61 -7.33
CA GLY A 66 -41.71 -17.99 -6.05
C GLY A 66 -41.49 -16.94 -4.97
N PRO A 67 -42.52 -16.14 -4.59
CA PRO A 67 -42.46 -15.28 -3.42
C PRO A 67 -42.85 -16.08 -2.16
N GLY A 68 -41.91 -16.19 -1.22
CA GLY A 68 -42.14 -16.80 0.10
C GLY A 68 -42.41 -15.74 1.18
N PRO A 69 -43.35 -15.99 2.12
CA PRO A 69 -43.97 -14.96 2.94
C PRO A 69 -43.15 -14.51 4.16
N SER A 70 -43.38 -13.24 4.51
CA SER A 70 -43.04 -12.58 5.77
C SER A 70 -43.48 -13.36 7.00
N SER A 71 -42.55 -13.58 7.93
CA SER A 71 -42.84 -13.99 9.29
C SER A 71 -42.34 -12.89 10.24
N SER A 72 -43.28 -12.07 10.71
CA SER A 72 -43.09 -11.05 11.73
C SER A 72 -43.26 -11.68 13.12
N ASN A 73 -42.18 -11.80 13.89
CA ASN A 73 -42.24 -12.07 15.32
C ASN A 73 -42.28 -10.74 16.10
N PRO A 74 -43.16 -10.60 17.10
CA PRO A 74 -43.17 -9.44 18.00
C PRO A 74 -42.05 -9.57 19.04
N ILE A 75 -41.27 -8.50 19.18
CA ILE A 75 -40.27 -8.32 20.24
C ILE A 75 -40.99 -7.78 21.49
N PRO A 76 -40.81 -8.39 22.67
CA PRO A 76 -41.31 -7.85 23.93
C PRO A 76 -40.53 -6.60 24.35
N SER A 77 -41.25 -5.51 24.60
CA SER A 77 -40.73 -4.31 25.25
C SER A 77 -40.38 -4.62 26.71
N GLN A 78 -39.10 -4.63 27.04
CA GLN A 78 -38.62 -4.45 28.41
C GLN A 78 -38.09 -3.02 28.55
N GLU A 79 -38.66 -2.28 29.49
CA GLU A 79 -38.17 -0.99 29.95
C GLU A 79 -36.82 -1.20 30.65
N PRO A 80 -35.75 -0.48 30.27
CA PRO A 80 -34.51 -0.49 31.03
C PRO A 80 -34.59 0.45 32.23
N ASP A 81 -34.17 -0.06 33.39
CA ASP A 81 -33.93 0.70 34.62
C ASP A 81 -32.97 1.89 34.39
N PRO A 82 -33.11 2.99 35.17
CA PRO A 82 -32.23 4.14 35.08
C PRO A 82 -30.82 3.79 35.56
N VAL A 83 -29.91 3.60 34.60
CA VAL A 83 -28.48 3.40 34.85
C VAL A 83 -27.88 4.68 35.42
N GLU A 84 -27.30 4.53 36.60
CA GLU A 84 -26.53 5.53 37.34
C GLU A 84 -25.40 6.08 36.44
N VAL A 85 -25.48 7.38 36.16
CA VAL A 85 -24.49 8.11 35.35
C VAL A 85 -23.22 8.25 36.18
N VAL A 86 -22.35 7.24 36.10
CA VAL A 86 -20.97 7.34 36.58
C VAL A 86 -20.21 8.14 35.53
N GLU A 87 -19.87 9.38 35.87
CA GLU A 87 -19.03 10.24 35.03
C GLU A 87 -17.69 9.54 34.78
N PRO A 88 -17.30 9.30 33.52
CA PRO A 88 -16.02 8.71 33.21
C PRO A 88 -14.91 9.72 33.51
N ASP A 89 -14.13 9.38 34.53
CA ASP A 89 -12.90 10.04 34.94
C ASP A 89 -12.00 10.25 33.72
N SER A 90 -11.76 11.53 33.38
CA SER A 90 -10.94 11.98 32.26
C SER A 90 -9.47 11.78 32.61
N SER A 91 -9.03 10.52 32.68
CA SER A 91 -7.60 10.22 32.76
C SER A 91 -6.99 10.50 31.39
N ASP A 92 -6.11 11.49 31.36
CA ASP A 92 -5.19 11.84 30.28
C ASP A 92 -4.71 10.61 29.53
N THR A 93 -5.44 10.25 28.47
CA THR A 93 -4.97 9.26 27.51
C THR A 93 -3.91 10.00 26.72
N GLU A 94 -2.64 9.68 26.99
CA GLU A 94 -1.53 10.08 26.13
C GLU A 94 -1.91 9.71 24.69
N GLU A 95 -2.41 10.68 23.92
CA GLU A 95 -2.54 10.55 22.48
C GLU A 95 -1.12 10.48 21.91
N ALA A 96 -0.60 9.26 21.87
CA ALA A 96 0.64 8.89 21.23
C ALA A 96 0.74 9.52 19.83
N PRO A 97 1.96 9.74 19.31
CA PRO A 97 2.35 10.86 18.46
C PRO A 97 1.95 10.71 16.98
N VAL A 98 0.69 10.37 16.68
CA VAL A 98 0.16 10.23 15.31
C VAL A 98 0.29 11.53 14.48
N SER A 99 0.56 12.66 15.14
CA SER A 99 0.48 13.99 14.52
C SER A 99 1.77 14.49 13.84
N LEU A 100 2.94 13.90 14.14
CA LEU A 100 4.21 14.48 13.65
C LEU A 100 4.36 14.37 12.13
N LEU A 101 4.12 13.19 11.56
CA LEU A 101 4.25 12.99 10.10
C LEU A 101 3.28 13.87 9.30
N LEU A 102 2.03 14.01 9.77
CA LEU A 102 1.01 14.81 9.11
C LEU A 102 1.32 16.31 9.14
N SER A 103 2.14 16.76 10.10
CA SER A 103 2.54 18.15 10.24
C SER A 103 3.71 18.54 9.35
N GLU A 104 4.35 17.59 8.65
CA GLU A 104 5.49 17.85 7.78
C GLU A 104 5.04 18.46 6.43
N PRO A 105 5.55 19.64 6.02
CA PRO A 105 5.20 20.23 4.71
C PRO A 105 5.59 19.35 3.51
N GLU A 106 6.64 18.55 3.67
CA GLU A 106 7.06 17.59 2.65
C GLU A 106 6.09 16.41 2.52
N PHE A 107 5.47 15.98 3.62
CA PHE A 107 4.43 14.95 3.58
C PHE A 107 3.22 15.43 2.76
N GLU A 108 2.71 16.63 3.04
CA GLU A 108 1.56 17.19 2.30
C GLU A 108 1.85 17.31 0.79
N ARG A 109 3.06 17.78 0.43
CA ARG A 109 3.49 17.87 -0.98
C ARG A 109 3.55 16.50 -1.63
N ARG A 110 4.14 15.50 -0.96
CA ARG A 110 4.24 14.13 -1.44
C ARG A 110 2.86 13.49 -1.60
N ALA A 111 1.95 13.68 -0.65
CA ALA A 111 0.60 13.14 -0.72
C ALA A 111 -0.20 13.69 -1.91
N LYS A 112 -0.10 15.00 -2.18
CA LYS A 112 -0.72 15.63 -3.38
C LYS A 112 -0.19 15.03 -4.68
N LEU A 113 1.12 14.79 -4.78
CA LEU A 113 1.73 14.15 -5.95
C LEU A 113 1.34 12.66 -6.02
N GLY A 114 1.28 11.97 -4.89
CA GLY A 114 0.88 10.57 -4.78
C GLY A 114 -0.54 10.33 -5.26
N HIS A 115 -1.46 11.27 -5.04
CA HIS A 115 -2.78 11.26 -5.64
C HIS A 115 -2.69 11.11 -7.16
N LEU A 116 -1.85 11.91 -7.82
CA LEU A 116 -1.70 11.89 -9.27
C LEU A 116 -1.10 10.55 -9.75
N VAL A 117 -0.14 9.99 -9.00
CA VAL A 117 0.43 8.67 -9.29
C VAL A 117 -0.65 7.58 -9.15
N ALA A 118 -1.43 7.61 -8.07
CA ALA A 118 -2.50 6.65 -7.81
C ALA A 118 -3.59 6.71 -8.89
N LYS A 119 -3.97 7.92 -9.35
CA LYS A 119 -4.91 8.11 -10.47
C LYS A 119 -4.42 7.58 -11.81
N ARG A 120 -3.10 7.39 -11.99
CA ARG A 120 -2.54 6.84 -13.23
C ARG A 120 -2.34 5.33 -13.16
N ARG A 121 -1.96 4.80 -11.99
CA ARG A 121 -1.51 3.41 -11.85
C ARG A 121 -2.46 2.56 -11.02
N CYS A 122 -2.82 3.02 -9.81
CA CYS A 122 -3.64 2.27 -8.87
C CYS A 122 -5.12 2.19 -9.31
N ILE A 123 -5.61 3.18 -10.05
CA ILE A 123 -7.00 3.26 -10.52
C ILE A 123 -7.43 2.07 -11.41
N LEU A 124 -6.45 1.37 -12.01
CA LEU A 124 -6.68 0.22 -12.88
C LEU A 124 -7.18 -1.01 -12.12
N CYS A 125 -6.94 -1.08 -10.81
CA CYS A 125 -7.37 -2.17 -9.96
C CYS A 125 -8.25 -1.71 -8.79
N HIS A 126 -7.98 -0.52 -8.25
CA HIS A 126 -8.68 0.06 -7.10
C HIS A 126 -9.58 1.22 -7.51
N LYS A 127 -10.61 1.48 -6.70
CA LYS A 127 -11.27 2.80 -6.72
C LYS A 127 -10.41 3.85 -6.01
N VAL A 128 -10.22 5.00 -6.67
CA VAL A 128 -9.58 6.22 -6.16
C VAL A 128 -10.58 7.36 -6.36
N ASP A 129 -10.97 8.06 -5.28
CA ASP A 129 -12.05 9.06 -5.27
C ASP A 129 -13.37 8.55 -5.87
N GLY A 130 -13.71 7.28 -5.60
CA GLY A 130 -14.92 6.65 -6.14
C GLY A 130 -14.84 6.25 -7.62
N ARG A 131 -13.72 6.49 -8.31
CA ARG A 131 -13.50 6.13 -9.72
C ARG A 131 -12.46 5.04 -9.87
N GLY A 132 -12.57 4.22 -10.91
CA GLY A 132 -11.61 3.17 -11.22
C GLY A 132 -12.24 1.79 -11.26
N ALA A 133 -11.38 0.76 -11.30
CA ALA A 133 -11.83 -0.61 -11.38
C ALA A 133 -12.40 -1.13 -10.05
N ILE A 134 -13.10 -2.26 -10.13
CA ILE A 134 -13.69 -2.99 -8.99
C ILE A 134 -12.92 -4.28 -8.68
N LEU A 135 -11.74 -4.46 -9.30
CA LEU A 135 -10.96 -5.69 -9.21
C LEU A 135 -10.42 -5.92 -7.80
N GLN A 136 -10.09 -4.83 -7.11
CA GLN A 136 -9.61 -4.80 -5.74
C GLN A 136 -10.44 -3.79 -4.92
N PRO A 137 -10.47 -3.90 -3.59
CA PRO A 137 -11.22 -2.97 -2.75
C PRO A 137 -10.77 -1.52 -2.99
N PRO A 138 -11.66 -0.53 -2.74
CA PRO A 138 -11.31 0.88 -2.79
C PRO A 138 -10.02 1.20 -2.02
N LEU A 139 -9.20 2.11 -2.57
CA LEU A 139 -7.89 2.39 -2.03
C LEU A 139 -7.97 2.91 -0.58
N ILE A 140 -9.00 3.68 -0.25
CA ILE A 140 -9.26 4.16 1.12
C ILE A 140 -9.49 3.02 2.12
N GLN A 141 -10.22 1.96 1.73
CA GLN A 141 -10.49 0.82 2.61
C GLN A 141 -9.22 0.01 2.88
N VAL A 142 -8.42 -0.27 1.84
CA VAL A 142 -7.15 -0.99 2.03
C VAL A 142 -6.15 -0.17 2.86
N SER A 143 -6.21 1.17 2.77
CA SER A 143 -5.40 2.09 3.55
C SER A 143 -5.76 2.04 5.03
N VAL A 144 -7.05 2.16 5.37
CA VAL A 144 -7.57 2.05 6.75
C VAL A 144 -7.22 0.69 7.36
N ARG A 145 -7.49 -0.41 6.63
CA ARG A 145 -7.13 -1.76 7.08
C ARG A 145 -5.64 -1.89 7.36
N ARG A 146 -4.78 -1.27 6.52
CA ARG A 146 -3.34 -1.32 6.74
C ARG A 146 -2.92 -0.53 7.98
N LEU A 147 -3.49 0.66 8.19
CA LEU A 147 -3.24 1.45 9.40
C LEU A 147 -3.61 0.67 10.66
N GLU A 148 -4.75 -0.02 10.67
CA GLU A 148 -5.17 -0.83 11.82
C GLU A 148 -4.16 -1.96 12.11
N ARG A 149 -3.70 -2.66 11.07
CA ARG A 149 -2.68 -3.72 11.23
C ARG A 149 -1.34 -3.21 11.76
N MET A 150 -1.01 -1.93 11.60
CA MET A 150 0.23 -1.39 12.18
C MET A 150 0.21 -1.38 13.71
N LYS A 151 -0.96 -1.43 14.34
CA LYS A 151 -1.09 -1.52 15.80
C LYS A 151 -0.64 -2.88 16.35
N ILE A 152 -0.81 -3.94 15.55
CA ILE A 152 -0.49 -5.34 15.89
C ILE A 152 0.61 -5.91 15.00
N ILE A 153 1.50 -5.05 14.48
CA ILE A 153 2.51 -5.50 13.50
C ILE A 153 3.46 -6.54 14.08
N SER A 154 3.82 -6.45 15.36
CA SER A 154 4.72 -7.39 16.00
C SER A 154 4.15 -8.80 16.00
N GLU A 155 2.87 -8.97 16.35
CA GLU A 155 2.18 -10.27 16.26
C GLU A 155 2.20 -10.85 14.84
N HIS A 156 2.01 -9.99 13.83
CA HIS A 156 2.09 -10.42 12.43
C HIS A 156 3.51 -10.86 12.05
N LEU A 157 4.53 -10.18 12.55
CA LEU A 157 5.93 -10.51 12.28
C LEU A 157 6.38 -11.77 13.01
N ASP A 158 5.92 -11.99 14.24
CA ASP A 158 6.12 -13.25 14.98
C ASP A 158 5.52 -14.43 14.21
N GLN A 159 4.29 -14.28 13.71
CA GLN A 159 3.63 -15.30 12.90
C GLN A 159 4.38 -15.53 11.58
N LEU A 160 4.83 -14.47 10.91
CA LEU A 160 5.61 -14.59 9.68
C LEU A 160 6.94 -15.30 9.92
N GLN A 161 7.62 -15.02 11.04
CA GLN A 161 8.86 -15.69 11.41
C GLN A 161 8.65 -17.19 11.66
N ALA A 162 7.51 -17.56 12.25
CA ALA A 162 7.15 -18.96 12.48
C ALA A 162 6.78 -19.69 11.17
N ASP A 163 5.98 -19.06 10.30
CA ASP A 163 5.40 -19.70 9.12
C ASP A 163 6.32 -19.70 7.89
N ASP A 164 7.09 -18.63 7.68
CA ASP A 164 7.98 -18.44 6.53
C ASP A 164 9.31 -17.78 6.99
N PRO A 165 10.15 -18.53 7.75
CA PRO A 165 11.39 -18.00 8.33
C PRO A 165 12.37 -17.48 7.27
N ASP A 166 12.39 -18.08 6.07
CA ASP A 166 13.25 -17.63 4.98
C ASP A 166 12.85 -16.24 4.48
N ARG A 167 11.53 -15.98 4.31
CA ARG A 167 11.03 -14.65 3.95
C ARG A 167 11.31 -13.64 5.06
N TYR A 168 11.07 -14.02 6.31
CA TYR A 168 11.37 -13.18 7.46
C TYR A 168 12.85 -12.77 7.44
N GLN A 169 13.74 -13.76 7.35
CA GLN A 169 15.19 -13.55 7.40
C GLN A 169 15.71 -12.72 6.23
N ALA A 170 15.12 -12.86 5.03
CA ALA A 170 15.50 -12.08 3.85
C ALA A 170 15.21 -10.57 3.98
N ARG A 171 14.43 -10.15 4.98
CA ARG A 171 13.99 -8.76 5.21
C ARG A 171 14.06 -8.36 6.70
N VAL A 172 14.83 -9.07 7.52
CA VAL A 172 14.87 -8.87 8.97
C VAL A 172 15.20 -7.43 9.36
N ASP A 173 16.13 -6.76 8.67
CA ASP A 173 16.47 -5.37 8.95
C ASP A 173 15.30 -4.41 8.73
N LEU A 174 14.50 -4.67 7.69
CA LEU A 174 13.28 -3.90 7.42
C LEU A 174 12.25 -4.15 8.52
N PHE A 175 12.02 -5.40 8.91
CA PHE A 175 11.07 -5.74 9.98
C PHE A 175 11.47 -5.13 11.32
N ASN A 176 12.75 -5.23 11.71
CA ASN A 176 13.30 -4.58 12.89
C ASN A 176 13.07 -3.05 12.85
N SER A 177 13.26 -2.41 11.68
CA SER A 177 13.02 -0.97 11.53
C SER A 177 11.54 -0.58 11.67
N ILE A 178 10.62 -1.46 11.23
CA ILE A 178 9.17 -1.27 11.39
C ILE A 178 8.82 -1.37 12.87
N GLU A 179 9.32 -2.38 13.59
CA GLU A 179 9.01 -2.59 15.01
C GLU A 179 9.58 -1.50 15.92
N ALA A 180 10.81 -1.04 15.63
CA ALA A 180 11.48 -0.02 16.41
C ALA A 180 10.86 1.39 16.27
N GLU A 181 10.02 1.63 15.25
CA GLU A 181 9.40 2.93 15.01
C GLU A 181 8.18 3.14 15.93
N PRO A 182 8.21 4.13 16.86
CA PRO A 182 7.10 4.39 17.77
C PRO A 182 5.90 5.10 17.11
N ASP A 183 6.11 5.88 16.05
CA ASP A 183 5.02 6.58 15.35
C ASP A 183 4.30 5.63 14.39
N LEU A 184 2.99 5.45 14.60
CA LEU A 184 2.18 4.51 13.83
C LEU A 184 2.14 4.83 12.33
N LEU A 185 2.14 6.11 11.95
CA LEU A 185 2.12 6.52 10.55
C LEU A 185 3.49 6.36 9.90
N ARG A 186 4.58 6.60 10.64
CA ARG A 186 5.94 6.30 10.17
C ARG A 186 6.15 4.80 10.00
N LYS A 187 5.67 3.99 10.95
CA LYS A 187 5.64 2.52 10.85
C LYS A 187 4.91 2.06 9.59
N MET A 188 3.72 2.63 9.32
CA MET A 188 2.99 2.41 8.08
C MET A 188 3.79 2.83 6.84
N SER A 189 4.48 3.97 6.90
CA SER A 189 5.33 4.48 5.81
C SER A 189 6.44 3.49 5.48
N ILE A 190 7.21 3.03 6.47
CA ILE A 190 8.30 2.06 6.27
C ILE A 190 7.75 0.78 5.63
N TRP A 191 6.63 0.26 6.15
CA TRP A 191 5.95 -0.90 5.58
C TRP A 191 5.54 -0.68 4.11
N LEU A 192 4.93 0.46 3.78
CA LEU A 192 4.50 0.80 2.42
C LEU A 192 5.68 0.85 1.44
N HIS A 193 6.86 1.31 1.87
CA HIS A 193 8.05 1.30 1.03
C HIS A 193 8.49 -0.12 0.68
N GLY A 194 8.42 -1.06 1.64
CA GLY A 194 8.65 -2.48 1.37
C GLY A 194 7.61 -3.05 0.40
N TYR A 195 6.33 -2.80 0.69
CA TYR A 195 5.21 -3.35 -0.06
C TYR A 195 5.14 -2.87 -1.51
N LEU A 196 5.32 -1.57 -1.75
CA LEU A 196 5.27 -1.00 -3.10
C LEU A 196 6.45 -1.45 -3.96
N LYS A 197 7.60 -1.76 -3.34
CA LYS A 197 8.76 -2.35 -4.04
C LYS A 197 8.58 -3.83 -4.32
N GLN A 198 7.99 -4.57 -3.38
CA GLN A 198 7.80 -6.00 -3.49
C GLN A 198 6.51 -6.40 -2.75
N PRO A 199 5.38 -6.51 -3.45
CA PRO A 199 4.08 -6.73 -2.80
C PRO A 199 3.99 -8.02 -1.98
N THR A 200 4.84 -8.99 -2.30
CA THR A 200 4.89 -10.28 -1.62
C THR A 200 5.88 -10.32 -0.44
N PHE A 201 6.46 -9.20 -0.01
CA PHE A 201 7.55 -9.22 0.97
C PHE A 201 7.11 -9.65 2.38
N ASP A 202 5.89 -9.33 2.80
CA ASP A 202 5.29 -9.73 4.09
C ASP A 202 4.17 -10.77 3.92
N ASN A 203 3.65 -10.95 2.70
CA ASN A 203 2.59 -11.90 2.39
C ASN A 203 2.83 -12.59 1.03
N PRO A 204 3.15 -13.90 0.99
CA PRO A 204 3.40 -14.61 -0.27
C PRO A 204 2.18 -14.66 -1.21
N GLN A 205 0.97 -14.49 -0.67
CA GLN A 205 -0.29 -14.55 -1.42
C GLN A 205 -0.77 -13.18 -1.91
N ALA A 206 0.06 -12.14 -1.80
CA ALA A 206 -0.30 -10.81 -2.28
C ALA A 206 -0.54 -10.82 -3.81
N LYS A 207 -1.71 -10.34 -4.23
CA LYS A 207 -2.15 -10.32 -5.64
C LYS A 207 -1.80 -9.03 -6.37
N MET A 208 -1.21 -8.05 -5.69
CA MET A 208 -0.79 -6.80 -6.33
C MET A 208 0.42 -7.08 -7.22
N PRO A 209 0.37 -6.77 -8.53
CA PRO A 209 1.51 -6.99 -9.41
C PRO A 209 2.65 -6.02 -9.06
N LEU A 210 3.88 -6.43 -9.34
CA LEU A 210 5.08 -5.63 -9.13
C LEU A 210 4.95 -4.29 -9.89
N GLN A 211 4.88 -3.19 -9.13
CA GLN A 211 4.82 -1.85 -9.70
C GLN A 211 6.25 -1.37 -9.92
N VAL A 212 6.70 -1.29 -11.17
CA VAL A 212 8.01 -0.69 -11.49
C VAL A 212 7.91 0.83 -11.25
N LEU A 213 8.16 1.23 -10.00
CA LEU A 213 8.04 2.60 -9.50
C LEU A 213 9.42 3.19 -9.25
N LYS A 214 9.56 4.48 -9.52
CA LYS A 214 10.73 5.24 -9.07
C LYS A 214 10.69 5.43 -7.55
N PRO A 215 11.83 5.61 -6.87
CA PRO A 215 11.87 5.92 -5.44
C PRO A 215 10.94 7.08 -5.06
N GLU A 216 10.93 8.15 -5.84
CA GLU A 216 10.09 9.32 -5.55
C GLU A 216 8.60 9.01 -5.72
N GLU A 217 8.22 8.13 -6.64
CA GLU A 217 6.83 7.68 -6.80
C GLU A 217 6.39 6.83 -5.60
N ILE A 218 7.31 6.05 -5.01
CA ILE A 218 7.05 5.27 -3.79
C ILE A 218 6.79 6.23 -2.63
N ASP A 219 7.65 7.23 -2.42
CA ASP A 219 7.48 8.22 -1.35
C ASP A 219 6.13 8.94 -1.47
N GLN A 220 5.78 9.36 -2.70
CA GLN A 220 4.54 10.04 -3.01
C GLN A 220 3.32 9.15 -2.72
N LEU A 221 3.33 7.91 -3.23
CA LEU A 221 2.25 6.95 -2.99
C LEU A 221 2.12 6.61 -1.51
N ALA A 222 3.23 6.42 -0.79
CA ALA A 222 3.20 6.12 0.63
C ALA A 222 2.52 7.25 1.42
N SER A 223 2.90 8.51 1.18
CA SER A 223 2.26 9.66 1.83
C SER A 223 0.76 9.76 1.48
N TYR A 224 0.38 9.53 0.23
CA TYR A 224 -1.03 9.58 -0.18
C TYR A 224 -1.87 8.46 0.45
N VAL A 225 -1.35 7.24 0.50
CA VAL A 225 -2.03 6.09 1.12
C VAL A 225 -2.20 6.31 2.63
N ILE A 226 -1.21 6.90 3.30
CA ILE A 226 -1.33 7.29 4.72
C ILE A 226 -2.40 8.37 4.90
N GLN A 227 -2.41 9.41 4.04
CA GLN A 227 -3.44 10.43 4.06
C GLN A 227 -4.84 9.81 3.92
N LEU A 228 -5.02 8.89 2.97
CA LEU A 228 -6.29 8.17 2.78
C LEU A 228 -6.69 7.36 4.02
N ALA A 229 -5.75 6.72 4.70
CA ALA A 229 -6.05 5.98 5.92
C ALA A 229 -6.61 6.90 7.01
N VAL A 230 -5.95 8.04 7.24
CA VAL A 230 -6.36 9.04 8.23
C VAL A 230 -7.73 9.63 7.89
N GLU A 231 -7.95 10.00 6.63
CA GLU A 231 -9.24 10.49 6.14
C GLU A 231 -10.33 9.42 6.26
N GLY A 232 -10.02 8.16 5.95
CA GLY A 232 -10.95 7.04 6.05
C GLY A 232 -11.38 6.77 7.49
N VAL A 233 -10.45 6.80 8.46
CA VAL A 233 -10.78 6.71 9.89
C VAL A 233 -11.69 7.87 10.31
N LYS A 234 -11.37 9.11 9.91
CA LYS A 234 -12.20 10.30 10.21
C LYS A 234 -13.61 10.20 9.61
N GLN A 235 -13.76 9.52 8.47
CA GLN A 235 -15.04 9.31 7.79
C GLN A 235 -15.80 8.07 8.31
N GLY A 236 -15.26 7.33 9.27
CA GLY A 236 -15.87 6.10 9.77
C GLY A 236 -15.91 4.98 8.73
N VAL A 237 -14.95 4.95 7.80
CA VAL A 237 -14.81 3.83 6.86
C VAL A 237 -14.58 2.55 7.67
N PRO A 238 -15.43 1.52 7.53
CA PRO A 238 -15.30 0.31 8.33
C PRO A 238 -14.00 -0.40 7.99
N THR A 239 -13.32 -0.91 9.01
CA THR A 239 -12.24 -1.88 8.83
C THR A 239 -12.90 -3.21 8.48
N PRO A 240 -12.80 -3.71 7.23
CA PRO A 240 -13.38 -4.99 6.90
C PRO A 240 -12.52 -6.08 7.53
N GLU A 241 -13.16 -7.06 8.17
CA GLU A 241 -12.56 -8.27 8.75
C GLU A 241 -11.54 -8.94 7.81
#